data_AF-A0A4Q0M6P3-F1
#
_entry.id   AF-A0A4Q0M6P3-F1
#
_cell.length_a   1.000
_cell.length_b   1.000
_cell.length_c   1.000
_cell.angle_alpha   90.00
_cell.angle_beta   90.00
_cell.angle_gamma   90.00
#
_symmetry.space_group_name_H-M   'P 1'
#
loop_
_entity.id
_entity.type
_entity.pdbx_description
1 polymer ?
#
loop_
_entity_poly.entity_id
_entity_poly.type
_entity_poly.pdbx_seq_one_letter_code
_entity_poly.pdbx_strand_id
1 'polypeptide(L)' 'MSRARLASFAVFVVAAVAGLVAFAAADSVALAFGAFFAIGLVGMWLAGRVFDRLATPEERRSDLEDRVRNPDL' A
#
# COMPACT_ATOMS: atom_id res chain seq x y z
N MET A 1 7.33 9.05 12.52
CA MET A 1 6.56 8.69 11.30
C MET A 1 5.50 9.77 11.11
N SER A 2 5.41 10.39 9.92
CA SER A 2 4.41 11.44 9.69
C SER A 2 2.98 10.88 9.70
N ARG A 3 1.99 11.76 9.92
CA ARG A 3 0.56 11.38 9.88
C ARG A 3 0.17 10.82 8.52
N ALA A 4 0.66 11.41 7.42
CA ALA A 4 0.43 10.91 6.08
C ALA A 4 1.03 9.51 5.88
N ARG A 5 2.29 9.29 6.31
CA ARG A 5 2.95 7.99 6.19
C ARG A 5 2.27 6.92 7.05
N LEU A 6 1.82 7.28 8.25
CA LEU A 6 1.05 6.37 9.12
C LEU A 6 -0.30 5.99 8.50
N ALA A 7 -1.04 6.96 7.94
CA ALA A 7 -2.32 6.69 7.29
C ALA A 7 -2.16 5.79 6.06
N SER A 8 -1.17 6.06 5.20
CA SER A 8 -0.86 5.22 4.05
C SER A 8 -0.43 3.82 4.45
N PHE A 9 0.41 3.70 5.49
CA PHE A 9 0.80 2.40 6.02
C PHE A 9 -0.41 1.61 6.55
N ALA A 10 -1.31 2.25 7.29
CA ALA A 10 -2.52 1.61 7.78
C ALA A 10 -3.40 1.10 6.63
N VAL A 11 -3.58 1.89 5.57
CA VAL A 11 -4.33 1.49 4.37
C VAL A 11 -3.68 0.29 3.69
N PHE A 12 -2.35 0.30 3.55
CA PHE A 12 -1.60 -0.82 2.98
C PHE A 12 -1.77 -2.10 3.81
N VAL A 13 -1.63 -2.02 5.13
CA VAL A 13 -1.79 -3.16 6.04
C VAL A 13 -3.22 -3.72 5.98
N VAL A 14 -4.24 -2.86 6.00
CA VAL A 14 -5.64 -3.29 5.89
C VAL A 14 -5.88 -4.02 4.57
N ALA A 15 -5.35 -3.50 3.47
CA ALA A 15 -5.47 -4.17 2.17
C ALA A 15 -4.71 -5.51 2.15
N ALA A 16 -3.53 -5.59 2.73
CA ALA A 16 -2.77 -6.84 2.84
C ALA A 16 -3.54 -7.90 3.64
N VAL A 17 -4.12 -7.52 4.78
CA VAL A 17 -4.97 -8.42 5.59
C VAL A 17 -6.21 -8.84 4.81
N ALA A 18 -6.89 -7.91 4.13
CA ALA A 18 -8.04 -8.22 3.29
C ALA A 18 -7.67 -9.19 2.15
N GLY A 19 -6.49 -9.02 1.54
CA GLY A 19 -5.96 -9.92 0.54
C GLY A 19 -5.73 -11.34 1.08
N LEU A 20 -5.14 -11.46 2.28
CA LEU A 20 -4.93 -12.75 2.94
C LEU A 20 -6.25 -13.44 3.31
N VAL A 21 -7.23 -12.67 3.79
CA VAL A 21 -8.58 -13.19 4.08
C VAL A 21 -9.24 -13.69 2.80
N ALA A 22 -9.17 -12.91 1.71
CA ALA A 22 -9.72 -13.31 0.42
C ALA A 22 -9.03 -14.55 -0.15
N PHE A 23 -7.71 -14.67 0.02
CA PHE A 23 -6.95 -15.85 -0.35
C PHE A 23 -7.42 -17.09 0.41
N ALA A 24 -7.58 -16.98 1.74
CA ALA A 24 -7.98 -18.10 2.60
C ALA A 24 -9.44 -18.51 2.41
N ALA A 25 -10.31 -17.59 1.98
CA ALA A 25 -11.74 -17.83 1.78
C ALA A 25 -12.11 -18.30 0.37
N ALA A 26 -11.18 -18.30 -0.59
CA ALA A 26 -11.48 -18.63 -1.97
C ALA A 26 -11.56 -20.15 -2.22
N ASP A 27 -12.60 -20.58 -2.93
CA ASP A 27 -12.84 -21.99 -3.26
C ASP A 27 -11.95 -22.54 -4.39
N SER A 28 -11.18 -21.68 -5.06
CA SER A 28 -10.25 -22.11 -6.12
C SER A 28 -8.91 -21.41 -6.00
N VAL A 29 -7.84 -22.13 -6.34
CA VAL A 29 -6.47 -21.62 -6.32
C VAL A 29 -6.32 -20.40 -7.23
N ALA A 30 -6.93 -20.43 -8.42
CA ALA A 30 -6.89 -19.31 -9.36
C ALA A 30 -7.57 -18.06 -8.79
N LEU A 31 -8.74 -18.21 -8.14
CA LEU A 31 -9.44 -17.09 -7.50
C LEU A 31 -8.69 -16.59 -6.26
N ALA A 32 -8.07 -17.48 -5.47
CA ALA A 32 -7.29 -17.12 -4.30
C ALA A 32 -6.14 -16.18 -4.67
N PHE A 33 -5.29 -16.62 -5.61
CA PHE A 33 -4.18 -15.78 -6.10
C PHE A 33 -4.69 -14.53 -6.82
N GLY A 34 -5.72 -14.65 -7.66
CA GLY A 34 -6.31 -13.52 -8.37
C GLY A 34 -6.79 -12.43 -7.42
N ALA A 35 -7.56 -12.79 -6.39
CA ALA A 35 -8.06 -11.86 -5.38
C ALA A 35 -6.93 -11.28 -4.53
N PHE A 36 -5.98 -12.10 -4.08
CA PHE A 36 -4.83 -11.64 -3.30
C PHE A 36 -4.03 -10.57 -4.03
N PHE A 37 -3.64 -10.81 -5.28
CA PHE A 37 -2.88 -9.85 -6.07
C PHE A 37 -3.70 -8.62 -6.44
N ALA A 38 -4.98 -8.80 -6.81
CA ALA A 38 -5.85 -7.67 -7.15
C ALA A 38 -6.02 -6.72 -5.94
N ILE A 39 -6.30 -7.26 -4.76
CA ILE A 39 -6.45 -6.47 -3.53
C ILE A 39 -5.11 -5.83 -3.15
N GLY A 40 -3.99 -6.55 -3.26
CA GLY A 40 -2.66 -6.02 -2.99
C GLY A 40 -2.31 -4.81 -3.87
N LEU A 41 -2.54 -4.91 -5.19
CA LEU A 41 -2.29 -3.82 -6.13
C LEU A 41 -3.19 -2.61 -5.86
N VAL A 42 -4.49 -2.84 -5.64
CA VAL A 42 -5.44 -1.76 -5.30
C VAL A 42 -5.06 -1.10 -3.97
N GLY A 43 -4.66 -1.89 -2.98
CA GLY A 43 -4.19 -1.41 -1.68
C GLY A 43 -2.96 -0.54 -1.78
N MET A 44 -1.96 -0.97 -2.56
CA MET A 44 -0.73 -0.20 -2.81
C MET A 44 -1.05 1.14 -3.49
N TRP A 45 -1.89 1.10 -4.53
CA TRP A 45 -2.33 2.32 -5.23
C TRP A 45 -3.07 3.29 -4.29
N LEU A 46 -3.99 2.76 -3.48
CA LEU A 46 -4.78 3.56 -2.54
C LEU A 46 -3.91 4.17 -1.43
N ALA A 47 -2.95 3.41 -0.90
CA ALA A 47 -2.00 3.89 0.09
C ALA A 47 -1.16 5.06 -0.45
N GLY A 48 -0.68 4.96 -1.69
CA GLY A 48 0.01 6.06 -2.37
C GLY A 48 -0.89 7.29 -2.52
N ARG A 49 -2.14 7.09 -2.95
CA ARG A 49 -3.10 8.20 -3.10
C ARG A 49 -3.46 8.89 -1.79
N VAL A 50 -3.51 8.14 -0.69
CA VAL A 50 -3.71 8.68 0.67
C VAL A 50 -2.49 9.47 1.11
N PHE A 51 -1.28 9.02 0.79
CA PHE A 51 -0.05 9.74 1.10
C PHE A 51 -0.05 11.08 0.38
N ASP A 52 -0.27 11.05 -0.93
CA ASP A 52 -0.31 12.26 -1.75
C ASP A 52 -1.37 13.24 -1.24
N ARG A 53 -2.55 12.76 -0.85
CA ARG A 53 -3.61 13.63 -0.32
C ARG A 53 -3.27 14.31 1.00
N LEU A 54 -2.50 13.66 1.87
CA LEU A 54 -2.27 14.11 3.24
C LEU A 54 -0.88 14.71 3.47
N ALA A 55 0.10 14.35 2.65
CA ALA A 55 1.48 14.78 2.81
C ALA A 55 1.65 16.25 2.46
N THR A 56 2.45 16.95 3.26
CA THR A 56 2.87 18.32 2.92
C THR A 56 3.90 18.31 1.78
N PRO A 57 4.13 19.45 1.10
CA PRO A 57 5.17 19.55 0.07
C PRO A 57 6.57 19.12 0.56
N GLU A 58 6.92 19.45 1.80
CA GLU A 58 8.19 19.08 2.43
C GLU A 58 8.28 17.57 2.65
N GLU A 59 7.19 16.94 3.10
CA GLU A 59 7.13 15.49 3.30
C GLU A 59 7.24 14.73 1.97
N ARG A 60 6.58 15.22 0.91
CA ARG A 60 6.73 14.65 -0.44
C ARG A 60 8.16 14.78 -0.95
N ARG A 61 8.79 15.95 -0.76
CA ARG A 61 10.18 16.17 -1.18
C ARG A 61 11.12 15.24 -0.44
N SER A 62 10.99 15.12 0.88
CA SER A 62 11.78 14.19 1.68
C SER A 62 11.57 12.74 1.23
N ASP A 63 10.33 12.35 0.90
CA ASP A 63 10.04 11.00 0.40
C ASP A 63 10.71 10.72 -0.95
N LEU A 64 10.71 11.71 -1.86
CA LEU A 64 11.41 11.60 -3.15
C LEU A 64 12.94 11.56 -2.98
N GLU A 65 13.49 12.41 -2.10
CA GLU A 65 14.91 12.40 -1.79
C GLU A 65 15.35 11.06 -1.17
N ASP A 66 14.51 10.47 -0.30
CA ASP A 66 14.74 9.14 0.27
C ASP A 66 14.76 8.04 -0.80
N ARG A 67 13.81 8.06 -1.76
CA ARG A 67 13.75 7.09 -2.87
C ARG A 67 14.92 7.22 -3.84
N VAL A 68 15.37 8.44 -4.11
CA VAL A 68 16.55 8.68 -4.96
C VAL A 68 17.83 8.24 -4.26
N ARG A 69 17.94 8.47 -2.95
CA ARG A 69 19.09 8.06 -2.15
C ARG A 69 19.13 6.54 -1.95
N ASN A 70 17.98 5.89 -1.85
CA ASN A 70 17.85 4.45 -1.63
C ASN A 70 16.99 3.82 -2.74
N PRO A 71 17.49 3.73 -3.98
CA PRO A 71 16.72 3.22 -5.12
C PRO A 71 16.45 1.71 -5.05
N ASP A 72 17.15 1.00 -4.17
CA ASP A 72 17.10 -0.47 -4.05
C ASP A 72 16.11 -0.96 -2.97
N LEU A 73 15.44 -0.04 -2.28
CA LEU A 73 14.38 -0.28 -1.29
C LEU A 73 13.00 -0.05 -1.92
#